data_AF-A0A955Z6R2-F1
#
_entry.id   AF-A0A955Z6R2-F1
#
_cell.length_a   1.000
_cell.length_b   1.000
_cell.length_c   1.000
_cell.angle_alpha   90.00
_cell.angle_beta   90.00
_cell.angle_gamma   90.00
#
_symmetry.space_group_name_H-M   'P 1'
#
loop_
_entity.id
_entity.type
_entity.pdbx_description
1 polymer ?
#
loop_
_entity_poly.entity_id
_entity_poly.type
_entity_poly.pdbx_seq_one_letter_code
_entity_poly.pdbx_strand_id
1 'polypeptide(L)'
;MTTPSTTRDTLLETSALRVAREWATAYRGELARDGRRVAGGWPGTLSEARMRAGAYVGRVLSKRSMRALSHDELGRVARITYDEARRAWHLPQADGEA
;
A
#
# COMPACT_ATOMS: atom_id res chain seq x y z
N MET A 1 6.89 28.72 12.16
CA MET A 1 6.34 27.33 12.05
C MET A 1 5.99 27.10 10.59
N THR A 2 6.76 26.26 9.90
CA THR A 2 6.70 26.08 8.45
C THR A 2 5.52 25.17 8.08
N THR A 3 4.45 25.74 7.53
CA THR A 3 3.38 25.01 6.86
C THR A 3 3.53 25.18 5.35
N PRO A 4 4.14 24.19 4.67
CA PRO A 4 3.67 23.85 3.33
C PRO A 4 3.68 22.32 3.14
N SER A 5 2.71 21.59 3.71
CA SER A 5 2.81 20.11 3.74
C SER A 5 1.54 19.33 3.46
N THR A 6 0.33 19.89 3.58
CA THR A 6 -0.92 19.11 3.48
C THR A 6 -1.07 18.40 2.14
N THR A 7 -0.87 19.10 1.02
CA THR A 7 -1.09 18.50 -0.32
C THR A 7 -0.11 17.36 -0.63
N ARG A 8 1.15 17.48 -0.21
CA ARG A 8 2.15 16.43 -0.42
C ARG A 8 1.90 15.26 0.51
N ASP A 9 1.69 15.51 1.79
CA ASP A 9 1.44 14.46 2.78
C ASP A 9 0.17 13.66 2.43
N THR A 10 -0.93 14.34 2.07
CA THR A 10 -2.15 13.70 1.57
C THR A 10 -1.91 12.90 0.29
N LEU A 11 -1.07 13.38 -0.63
CA LEU A 11 -0.73 12.64 -1.85
C LEU A 11 0.05 11.37 -1.53
N LEU A 12 1.04 11.45 -0.63
CA LEU A 12 1.85 10.32 -0.18
C LEU A 12 0.95 9.27 0.50
N GLU A 13 0.11 9.71 1.43
CA GLU A 13 -0.84 8.86 2.15
C GLU A 13 -1.84 8.18 1.20
N THR A 14 -2.53 8.96 0.35
CA THR A 14 -3.49 8.42 -0.62
C THR A 14 -2.84 7.41 -1.57
N SER A 15 -1.60 7.70 -2.01
CA SER A 15 -0.85 6.79 -2.88
C SER A 15 -0.45 5.51 -2.15
N ALA A 16 -0.04 5.61 -0.88
CA ALA A 16 0.30 4.47 -0.04
C ALA A 16 -0.90 3.57 0.24
N LEU A 17 -2.08 4.15 0.52
CA LEU A 17 -3.34 3.42 0.71
C LEU A 17 -3.77 2.71 -0.57
N ARG A 18 -3.61 3.36 -1.73
CA ARG A 18 -3.94 2.75 -3.02
C ARG A 18 -3.08 1.52 -3.30
N VAL A 19 -1.75 1.65 -3.17
CA VAL A 19 -0.84 0.54 -3.44
C VAL A 19 -1.07 -0.62 -2.46
N ALA A 20 -1.46 -0.33 -1.21
CA ALA A 20 -1.79 -1.33 -0.20
C ALA A 20 -3.00 -2.19 -0.61
N ARG A 21 -4.07 -1.55 -1.09
CA ARG A 21 -5.30 -2.22 -1.54
C ARG A 21 -5.07 -3.04 -2.80
N GLU A 22 -4.32 -2.49 -3.76
CA GLU A 22 -3.93 -3.20 -4.98
C GLU A 22 -3.08 -4.42 -4.65
N TRP A 23 -2.13 -4.29 -3.71
CA TRP A 23 -1.30 -5.39 -3.25
C TRP A 23 -2.12 -6.50 -2.56
N ALA A 24 -2.97 -6.16 -1.60
CA ALA A 24 -3.82 -7.13 -0.92
C ALA A 24 -4.75 -7.87 -1.92
N THR A 25 -5.32 -7.15 -2.88
CA THR A 25 -6.16 -7.72 -3.94
C THR A 25 -5.37 -8.66 -4.85
N ALA A 26 -4.16 -8.28 -5.25
CA ALA A 26 -3.30 -9.12 -6.08
C ALA A 26 -2.97 -10.46 -5.39
N TYR A 27 -2.56 -10.42 -4.12
CA TYR A 27 -2.26 -11.63 -3.35
C TYR A 27 -3.47 -12.53 -3.15
N ARG A 28 -4.65 -11.94 -2.91
CA ARG A 28 -5.90 -12.69 -2.86
C ARG A 28 -6.22 -13.36 -4.19
N GLY A 29 -6.02 -12.66 -5.30
CA GLY A 29 -6.18 -13.19 -6.64
C GLY A 29 -5.22 -14.36 -6.93
N GLU A 30 -3.95 -14.25 -6.52
CA GLU A 30 -2.97 -15.33 -6.65
C GLU A 30 -3.38 -16.55 -5.83
N LEU A 31 -3.81 -16.38 -4.58
CA LEU A 31 -4.29 -17.49 -3.74
C LEU A 31 -5.56 -18.16 -4.27
N ALA A 32 -6.51 -17.36 -4.76
CA ALA A 32 -7.72 -17.88 -5.39
C ALA A 32 -7.38 -18.72 -6.63
N ARG A 33 -6.38 -18.30 -7.42
CA ARG A 33 -5.88 -19.07 -8.58
C ARG A 33 -5.18 -20.37 -8.16
N ASP A 34 -4.46 -20.35 -7.04
CA ASP A 34 -3.84 -21.54 -6.44
C ASP A 34 -4.85 -22.45 -5.71
N GLY A 35 -6.15 -22.11 -5.72
CA GLY A 35 -7.21 -22.86 -5.05
C GLY A 35 -7.13 -22.81 -3.52
N ARG A 36 -6.32 -21.90 -2.97
CA ARG A 36 -6.12 -21.74 -1.54
C ARG A 36 -7.03 -20.61 -1.04
N ARG A 37 -7.82 -20.89 -0.01
CA ARG A 37 -8.50 -19.82 0.72
C ARG A 37 -7.46 -18.95 1.41
N VAL A 38 -7.82 -17.69 1.65
CA VAL A 38 -7.10 -16.76 2.52
C VAL A 38 -7.14 -17.31 3.95
N ALA A 39 -6.33 -18.32 4.22
CA ALA A 39 -6.26 -19.03 5.49
C ALA A 39 -4.87 -18.76 6.07
N GLY A 40 -4.79 -17.79 6.98
CA GLY A 40 -3.56 -17.44 7.70
C GLY A 40 -3.28 -15.94 7.80
N GLY A 41 -2.08 -15.63 8.29
CA GLY A 41 -1.57 -14.26 8.41
C GLY A 41 -1.28 -13.62 7.06
N TRP A 42 -1.10 -12.30 7.07
CA TRP A 42 -0.63 -11.55 5.92
C TRP A 42 0.76 -12.05 5.47
N PRO A 43 0.94 -12.50 4.21
CA PRO A 43 2.20 -13.05 3.72
C PRO A 43 3.22 -11.99 3.30
N GLY A 44 2.81 -10.73 3.17
CA GLY A 44 3.71 -9.65 2.75
C GLY A 44 4.63 -9.18 3.87
N THR A 45 5.79 -8.66 3.49
CA THR A 45 6.79 -8.10 4.42
C THR A 45 6.87 -6.57 4.34
N LEU A 46 7.40 -5.93 5.39
CA LEU A 46 7.62 -4.48 5.38
C LEU A 46 8.65 -4.06 4.30
N SER A 47 9.62 -4.92 3.99
CA SER A 47 10.59 -4.68 2.92
C SER A 47 9.93 -4.67 1.54
N GLU A 48 9.00 -5.58 1.27
CA GLU A 48 8.20 -5.55 0.04
C GLU A 48 7.28 -4.34 -0.02
N ALA A 49 6.66 -3.98 1.12
CA ALA A 49 5.86 -2.76 1.21
C ALA A 49 6.69 -1.54 0.84
N ARG A 50 7.93 -1.46 1.33
CA ARG A 50 8.87 -0.38 1.03
C ARG A 50 9.22 -0.32 -0.46
N MET A 51 9.51 -1.45 -1.09
CA MET A 51 9.81 -1.48 -2.53
C MET A 51 8.60 -1.07 -3.37
N ARG A 52 7.41 -1.63 -3.08
CA ARG A 52 6.17 -1.35 -3.82
C ARG A 52 5.73 0.10 -3.64
N ALA A 53 5.69 0.59 -2.40
CA ALA A 53 5.36 1.98 -2.10
C ALA A 53 6.38 2.95 -2.70
N GLY A 54 7.68 2.67 -2.56
CA GLY A 54 8.73 3.51 -3.14
C GLY A 54 8.61 3.62 -4.66
N ALA A 55 8.42 2.50 -5.36
CA ALA A 55 8.27 2.49 -6.81
C ALA A 55 7.00 3.23 -7.27
N TYR A 56 5.85 2.95 -6.64
CA TYR A 56 4.58 3.57 -7.03
C TYR A 56 4.56 5.07 -6.71
N VAL A 57 4.87 5.44 -5.48
CA VAL A 57 4.82 6.84 -5.04
C VAL A 57 5.92 7.64 -5.72
N GLY A 58 7.11 7.06 -5.93
CA GLY A 58 8.16 7.66 -6.77
C GLY A 58 7.64 8.02 -8.16
N ARG A 59 6.94 7.10 -8.84
CA ARG A 59 6.32 7.35 -10.15
C ARG A 59 5.25 8.45 -10.08
N VAL A 60 4.43 8.50 -9.03
CA VAL A 60 3.40 9.54 -8.85
C VAL A 60 4.04 10.92 -8.67
N LEU A 61 5.10 11.01 -7.87
CA LEU A 61 5.84 12.25 -7.65
C LEU A 61 6.54 12.72 -8.92
N SER A 62 7.20 11.82 -9.65
CA SER A 62 7.85 12.14 -10.93
C SER A 62 6.84 12.64 -11.97
N LYS A 63 5.65 12.03 -12.06
CA LYS A 63 4.58 12.49 -12.97
C LYS A 63 4.05 13.89 -12.64
N ARG A 64 4.16 14.32 -11.39
CA ARG A 64 3.73 15.64 -10.93
C ARG A 64 4.89 16.63 -10.82
N SER A 65 6.07 16.28 -11.35
CA SER A 65 7.31 17.07 -11.24
C SER A 65 7.63 17.49 -9.80
N MET A 66 7.29 16.65 -8.83
CA MET A 66 7.56 16.88 -7.41
C MET A 66 8.90 16.26 -7.01
N ARG A 67 9.48 16.79 -5.92
CA ARG A 67 10.73 16.23 -5.36
C ARG A 67 10.57 14.73 -5.09
N ALA A 68 11.63 13.98 -5.39
CA ALA A 68 11.74 12.58 -5.06
C ALA A 68 11.49 12.32 -3.56
N LEU A 69 11.14 11.08 -3.29
CA LEU A 69 10.75 10.61 -1.96
C LEU A 69 11.96 10.59 -1.02
N SER A 70 11.85 11.23 0.15
CA SER A 70 12.91 11.18 1.16
C SER A 70 12.95 9.82 1.88
N HIS A 71 14.04 9.54 2.60
CA HIS A 71 14.13 8.31 3.39
C HIS A 71 13.04 8.22 4.47
N ASP A 72 12.75 9.34 5.13
CA ASP A 72 11.68 9.47 6.13
C ASP A 72 10.29 9.27 5.51
N GLU A 73 10.03 9.93 4.38
CA GLU A 73 8.78 9.78 3.63
C GLU A 73 8.61 8.31 3.23
N LEU A 74 9.69 7.65 2.78
CA LEU A 74 9.67 6.26 2.32
C LEU A 74 9.35 5.30 3.45
N GLY A 75 9.95 5.50 4.63
CA GLY A 75 9.62 4.73 5.82
C GLY A 75 8.15 4.89 6.21
N ARG A 76 7.63 6.12 6.13
CA ARG A 76 6.23 6.43 6.46
C ARG A 76 5.25 5.77 5.47
N VAL A 77 5.43 5.97 4.16
CA VAL A 77 4.55 5.34 3.16
C VAL A 77 4.66 3.81 3.18
N ALA A 78 5.86 3.24 3.40
CA ALA A 78 6.02 1.80 3.53
C ALA A 78 5.22 1.22 4.69
N ARG A 79 5.22 1.91 5.84
CA ARG A 79 4.49 1.48 7.03
C ARG A 79 2.99 1.60 6.85
N ILE A 80 2.50 2.71 6.29
CA ILE A 80 1.08 2.88 5.92
C ILE A 80 0.66 1.78 4.95
N THR A 81 1.47 1.53 3.91
CA THR A 81 1.17 0.49 2.93
C THR A 81 1.12 -0.91 3.55
N TYR A 82 2.05 -1.23 4.45
CA TYR A 82 2.07 -2.53 5.12
C TYR A 82 0.87 -2.72 6.06
N ASP A 83 0.63 -1.77 6.96
CA ASP A 83 -0.48 -1.83 7.91
C ASP A 83 -1.81 -1.94 7.17
N GLU A 84 -1.99 -1.16 6.11
CA GLU A 84 -3.25 -1.16 5.39
C GLU A 84 -3.43 -2.37 4.47
N ALA A 85 -2.35 -2.90 3.89
CA ALA A 85 -2.43 -4.15 3.13
C ALA A 85 -2.78 -5.32 4.05
N ARG A 86 -2.17 -5.35 5.25
CA ARG A 86 -2.48 -6.34 6.30
C ARG A 86 -3.92 -6.19 6.80
N ARG A 87 -4.41 -4.98 7.03
CA ARG A 87 -5.82 -4.74 7.40
C ARG A 87 -6.75 -5.22 6.29
N ALA A 88 -6.49 -4.80 5.05
CA ALA A 88 -7.27 -5.18 3.89
C ALA A 88 -7.29 -6.69 3.68
N TRP A 89 -6.22 -7.40 4.04
CA TRP A 89 -6.13 -8.86 4.01
C TRP A 89 -7.03 -9.56 5.03
N HIS A 90 -7.11 -9.04 6.25
CA HIS A 90 -7.91 -9.62 7.33
C HIS A 90 -9.38 -9.24 7.27
N LEU A 91 -9.76 -8.24 6.47
CA LEU A 91 -11.18 -7.95 6.25
C LEU A 91 -11.84 -9.18 5.61
N PRO A 92 -12.88 -9.74 6.24
CA PRO A 92 -13.62 -10.85 5.65
C PRO A 92 -14.07 -10.40 4.26
N GLN A 93 -13.90 -11.26 3.25
CA GLN A 93 -14.68 -11.03 2.05
C GLN A 93 -16.12 -11.05 2.52
N ALA A 94 -16.88 -10.00 2.21
CA ALA A 94 -18.31 -10.17 2.07
C ALA A 94 -18.46 -11.17 0.92
N ASP A 95 -18.31 -12.46 1.24
CA ASP A 95 -18.82 -13.57 0.46
C ASP A 95 -20.28 -13.22 0.19
N GLY A 96 -20.65 -13.27 -1.08
CA GLY A 96 -21.97 -12.88 -1.53
C GLY A 96 -23.05 -13.46 -0.63
N GLU A 97 -23.94 -12.59 -0.16
CA GLU A 97 -25.23 -13.03 0.34
C GLU A 97 -25.95 -13.76 -0.81
N ALA A 98 -26.14 -15.06 -0.55
CA ALA A 98 -27.22 -15.97 -0.95
C ALA A 98 -28.06 -15.65 -2.20
#